data_AF-A0A357N4F7-F1
#
_entry.id   AF-A0A357N4F7-F1
#
_cell.length_a   1.000
_cell.length_b   1.000
_cell.length_c   1.000
_cell.angle_alpha   90.00
_cell.angle_beta   90.00
_cell.angle_gamma   90.00
#
_symmetry.space_group_name_H-M   'P 1'
#
loop_
_entity.id
_entity.type
_entity.pdbx_description
1 polymer ?
#
loop_
_entity_poly.entity_id
_entity_poly.type
_entity_poly.pdbx_seq_one_letter_code
_entity_poly.pdbx_strand_id
1 'polypeptide(L)' 'MSSSVVVVGSFNVDHVWRCEALPAPGATIAGRYSTGPGGKGFNQA' A
#
# COMPACT_ATOMS: atom_id res chain seq x y z
N MET A 1 22.67 26.54 0.16
CA MET A 1 22.27 25.60 -0.91
C MET A 1 21.69 24.36 -0.24
N SER A 2 20.59 23.79 -0.75
CA SER A 2 20.06 22.51 -0.27
C SER A 2 20.82 21.36 -0.92
N SER A 3 21.10 20.29 -0.16
CA SER A 3 21.65 19.03 -0.71
C SER A 3 20.57 18.25 -1.46
N SER A 4 20.97 17.53 -2.51
CA SER A 4 20.10 16.60 -3.24
C SER A 4 19.99 15.26 -2.49
N VAL A 5 18.81 14.65 -2.52
CA VAL A 5 18.55 13.32 -1.93
C VAL A 5 18.21 12.35 -3.06
N VAL A 6 18.74 11.12 -2.98
CA VAL A 6 18.40 10.01 -3.87
C VAL A 6 17.78 8.90 -3.04
N VAL A 7 16.57 8.47 -3.41
CA VAL A 7 15.88 7.34 -2.79
C VAL A 7 15.95 6.14 -3.74
N VAL A 8 16.59 5.06 -3.28
CA VAL A 8 16.60 3.77 -4.00
C VAL A 8 15.70 2.82 -3.24
N GLY A 9 14.62 2.38 -3.86
CA GLY A 9 13.67 1.50 -3.18
C GLY A 9 12.58 0.97 -4.11
N SER A 10 11.64 0.26 -3.51
CA SER A 10 10.57 -0.41 -4.24
C SER A 10 9.43 0.53 -4.63
N PHE A 11 8.80 0.18 -5.75
CA PHE A 11 7.49 0.62 -6.16
C PHE A 11 6.56 -0.59 -6.19
N ASN A 12 5.35 -0.43 -5.66
CA ASN A 12 4.30 -1.44 -5.71
C ASN A 12 3.03 -0.83 -6.32
N VAL A 13 2.16 -1.69 -6.84
CA VAL A 13 0.73 -1.37 -7.01
C VAL A 13 0.01 -1.97 -5.81
N ASP A 14 -0.50 -1.11 -4.94
CA ASP A 14 -1.19 -1.55 -3.74
C ASP A 14 -2.64 -1.94 -4.09
N HIS A 15 -3.06 -3.08 -3.55
CA HIS A 15 -4.44 -3.57 -3.60
C HIS A 15 -4.98 -3.57 -2.17
N VAL A 16 -5.96 -2.71 -1.90
CA VAL A 16 -6.45 -2.46 -0.53
C VAL A 16 -7.93 -2.77 -0.45
N TRP A 17 -8.30 -3.59 0.53
CA TRP A 17 -9.69 -3.81 0.94
C TRP A 17 -9.93 -3.19 2.30
N ARG A 18 -10.95 -2.33 2.40
CA ARG A 18 -11.49 -1.85 3.67
C ARG A 18 -12.70 -2.70 4.07
N CYS A 19 -12.63 -3.32 5.24
CA CYS A 19 -13.68 -4.16 5.82
C CYS A 19 -13.90 -3.74 7.28
N GLU A 20 -15.05 -4.10 7.87
CA GLU A 20 -15.35 -3.79 9.28
C GLU A 20 -14.38 -4.51 10.25
N ALA A 21 -13.91 -5.70 9.88
CA ALA A 21 -12.92 -6.48 10.62
C ALA A 21 -12.07 -7.35 9.67
N LEU A 22 -10.95 -7.89 10.16
CA LEU A 22 -10.19 -8.90 9.43
C LEU A 22 -10.94 -10.24 9.37
N PRO A 23 -10.85 -11.00 8.26
CA PRO A 23 -11.51 -12.29 8.15
C PRO A 23 -10.88 -13.32 9.10
N ALA A 24 -11.71 -14.12 9.76
CA ALA A 24 -11.26 -15.33 10.44
C ALA A 24 -10.82 -16.40 9.42
N PRO A 25 -9.99 -17.39 9.80
CA PRO A 25 -9.64 -18.50 8.92
C PRO A 25 -10.88 -19.20 8.35
N GLY A 26 -10.95 -19.33 7.03
CA GLY A 26 -12.06 -19.95 6.31
C GLY A 26 -13.28 -19.05 6.07
N ALA A 27 -13.29 -17.81 6.58
CA ALA A 27 -14.38 -16.87 6.34
C ALA A 27 -14.21 -16.11 5.03
N THR A 28 -15.33 -15.82 4.35
CA THR A 28 -15.41 -14.89 3.21
C THR A 28 -16.24 -13.68 3.64
N ILE A 29 -15.70 -12.47 3.50
CA ILE A 29 -16.36 -11.22 3.90
C ILE A 29 -16.38 -10.22 2.74
N ALA A 30 -17.36 -9.31 2.75
CA ALA A 30 -17.39 -8.18 1.83
C ALA A 30 -16.43 -7.06 2.28
N GLY A 31 -15.93 -6.29 1.32
CA GLY A 31 -15.08 -5.13 1.57
C GLY A 31 -15.09 -4.16 0.40
N ARG A 32 -14.74 -2.90 0.67
CA ARG A 32 -14.56 -1.89 -0.38
C ARG A 32 -13.12 -1.97 -0.90
N TYR A 33 -12.99 -2.29 -2.19
CA TYR A 33 -11.71 -2.32 -2.89
C TYR A 33 -11.25 -0.93 -3.34
N SER A 34 -9.95 -0.69 -3.28
CA SER A 34 -9.25 0.43 -3.90
C SER A 34 -7.85 0.02 -4.33
N THR A 35 -7.31 0.66 -5.37
CA THR A 35 -5.94 0.46 -5.83
C THR A 35 -5.24 1.79 -6.07
N GLY A 36 -3.91 1.78 -6.00
CA GLY A 36 -3.07 2.96 -6.21
C GLY A 36 -1.58 2.62 -6.16
N PRO A 37 -0.72 3.61 -6.43
CA PRO A 37 0.72 3.44 -6.30
C PRO A 37 1.11 3.36 -4.82
N GLY A 38 2.11 2.54 -4.53
CA GLY A 38 2.67 2.38 -3.20
C GLY A 38 4.10 1.85 -3.24
N GLY A 39 4.50 1.21 -2.16
CA GLY A 39 5.89 0.79 -1.95
C GLY A 39 6.67 1.80 -1.12
N LYS A 40 7.52 1.28 -0.22
CA LYS A 40 8.23 2.15 0.74
C LYS A 40 9.19 3.10 0.06
N GLY A 41 9.83 2.68 -1.03
CA GLY A 41 10.71 3.55 -1.84
C GLY A 41 9.92 4.68 -2.48
N PHE A 42 8.87 4.35 -3.22
CA PHE A 42 7.98 5.32 -3.86
C PHE A 42 7.36 6.30 -2.85
N ASN A 43 6.89 5.82 -1.70
CA ASN A 43 6.25 6.67 -0.69
C ASN A 43 7.22 7.62 0.04
N GLN A 44 8.54 7.39 -0.06
CA GLN A 44 9.58 8.23 0.56
C GLN A 44 10.26 9.17 -0.43
N ALA A 45 10.11 8.92 -1.73
CA ALA A 45 10.74 9.68 -2.81
C ALA A 45 10.05 11.01 -3.07
#